data_AF-A0A258LQ19-F1
#
_entry.id   AF-A0A258LQ19-F1
#
_cell.length_a   1.000
_cell.length_b   1.000
_cell.length_c   1.000
_cell.angle_alpha   90.00
_cell.angle_beta   90.00
_cell.angle_gamma   90.00
#
_symmetry.space_group_name_H-M   'P 1'
#
loop_
_entity.id
_entity.type
_entity.pdbx_description
1 polymer ?
#
loop_
_entity_poly.entity_id
_entity_poly.type
_entity_poly.pdbx_seq_one_letter_code
_entity_poly.pdbx_strand_id
1 'polypeptide(L)'
;HLTATHATIYLDTSGEALFKRGWHDEKGDAPLKENLAAGILSITGWKPSQTLFDPMCGSGTFLIEAAQMALAIPPGAIRAGMYGDDAKPSRLAYRPLVTSAHGFGFQRLKPFNETAEQKRWISLKDAAHAEMMEKRKQFPDSESLGISGGDINERLVAMFKGNWQRAQLPGLPVTRQIDALASKPPSNVKEGVMLLNPPYGERLVIKGGRGQDRAAGGDMERDSYEQAEEPEDRYAFNLETGRQSAKRSSRESLKKLQAQEEQDPKFVEFLRQFGQHLKDAFGGWNVFVLTADMALPGQLRIKESKRTPLFNGPLECRLFKFEMHQKRDAAVDLK
;
A
#
# COMPACT_ATOMS: atom_id res chain seq x y z
N HIS A 1 15.79 -22.93 -4.22
CA HIS A 1 14.69 -23.22 -5.16
C HIS A 1 14.87 -24.63 -5.70
N LEU A 2 13.82 -25.46 -5.67
CA LEU A 2 13.88 -26.84 -6.14
C LEU A 2 12.92 -27.00 -7.33
N THR A 3 13.38 -27.69 -8.35
CA THR A 3 12.55 -28.24 -9.43
C THR A 3 12.68 -29.77 -9.40
N ALA A 4 11.98 -30.48 -10.29
CA ALA A 4 12.01 -31.94 -10.33
C ALA A 4 13.44 -32.53 -10.50
N THR A 5 14.37 -31.78 -11.11
CA THR A 5 15.70 -32.27 -11.46
C THR A 5 16.85 -31.36 -11.03
N HIS A 6 16.56 -30.16 -10.53
CA HIS A 6 17.58 -29.18 -10.17
C HIS A 6 17.33 -28.54 -8.82
N ALA A 7 18.41 -28.37 -8.07
CA ALA A 7 18.47 -27.49 -6.91
C ALA A 7 19.25 -26.23 -7.26
N THR A 8 18.67 -25.07 -6.96
CA THR A 8 19.34 -23.77 -7.06
C THR A 8 19.45 -23.16 -5.68
N ILE A 9 20.69 -22.83 -5.29
CA ILE A 9 21.02 -22.17 -4.03
C ILE A 9 21.25 -20.68 -4.32
N TYR A 10 20.64 -19.82 -3.52
CA TYR A 10 20.80 -18.37 -3.61
C TYR A 10 21.31 -17.83 -2.29
N LEU A 11 22.07 -16.74 -2.36
CA LEU A 11 22.41 -15.94 -1.20
C LEU A 11 21.44 -14.76 -1.12
N ASP A 12 20.73 -14.63 0.01
CA ASP A 12 19.83 -13.50 0.23
C ASP A 12 20.62 -12.27 0.69
N THR A 13 20.74 -11.30 -0.20
CA THR A 13 21.39 -10.01 0.07
C THR A 13 20.44 -8.98 0.66
N SER A 14 19.13 -9.24 0.65
CA SER A 14 18.10 -8.31 1.14
C SER A 14 17.89 -8.44 2.63
N GLY A 15 17.83 -9.67 3.17
CA GLY A 15 17.38 -9.92 4.54
C GLY A 15 15.87 -9.77 4.63
N GLU A 16 15.36 -8.83 5.42
CA GLU A 16 13.91 -8.57 5.44
C GLU A 16 13.37 -8.24 4.04
N ALA A 17 12.16 -8.73 3.76
CA ALA A 17 11.50 -8.54 2.47
C ALA A 17 11.48 -7.06 2.05
N LEU A 18 11.83 -6.77 0.79
CA LEU A 18 12.05 -5.39 0.33
C LEU A 18 10.83 -4.48 0.38
N PHE A 19 9.61 -5.04 0.41
CA PHE A 19 8.40 -4.23 0.59
C PHE A 19 8.37 -3.56 1.98
N LYS A 20 8.95 -4.19 3.01
CA LYS A 20 9.09 -3.57 4.33
C LYS A 20 10.10 -2.42 4.24
N ARG A 21 9.61 -1.22 3.97
CA ARG A 21 10.44 0.00 3.84
C ARG A 21 10.98 0.50 5.18
N GLY A 22 10.30 0.15 6.27
CA GLY A 22 10.61 0.58 7.64
C GLY A 22 9.67 1.65 8.22
N TRP A 23 8.67 2.09 7.44
CA TRP A 23 7.68 3.10 7.85
C TRP A 23 6.26 2.55 8.06
N HIS A 24 5.96 1.30 7.73
CA HIS A 24 4.60 0.79 7.91
C HIS A 24 4.46 0.09 9.26
N ASP A 25 3.57 0.59 10.13
CA ASP A 25 3.19 -0.10 11.37
C ASP A 25 2.20 -1.21 11.02
N GLU A 26 2.61 -2.47 11.20
CA GLU A 26 1.87 -3.68 10.75
C GLU A 26 0.52 -3.90 11.46
N LYS A 27 0.05 -2.95 12.27
CA LYS A 27 -1.26 -3.01 12.94
C LYS A 27 -2.39 -2.79 11.93
N GLY A 28 -2.98 -3.88 11.43
CA GLY A 28 -4.22 -3.88 10.67
C GLY A 28 -4.36 -5.05 9.70
N ASP A 29 -5.58 -5.29 9.22
CA ASP A 29 -5.88 -6.40 8.31
C ASP A 29 -5.32 -6.13 6.90
N ALA A 30 -4.28 -6.90 6.54
CA ALA A 30 -3.71 -7.05 5.20
C ALA A 30 -3.50 -5.74 4.41
N PRO A 31 -2.61 -4.81 4.83
CA PRO A 31 -2.29 -3.61 4.06
C PRO A 31 -1.72 -3.94 2.67
N LEU A 32 -1.96 -3.05 1.69
CA LEU A 32 -1.33 -3.15 0.36
C LEU A 32 0.18 -3.12 0.53
N LYS A 33 0.90 -4.08 -0.07
CA LYS A 33 2.37 -4.08 -0.04
C LYS A 33 2.92 -2.89 -0.81
N GLU A 34 3.94 -2.25 -0.25
CA GLU A 34 4.59 -1.04 -0.74
C GLU A 34 5.16 -1.22 -2.16
N ASN A 35 5.81 -2.36 -2.41
CA ASN A 35 6.37 -2.66 -3.73
C ASN A 35 5.29 -2.83 -4.81
N LEU A 36 4.12 -3.38 -4.46
CA LEU A 36 2.96 -3.46 -5.36
C LEU A 36 2.40 -2.06 -5.63
N ALA A 37 2.33 -1.21 -4.60
CA ALA A 37 1.90 0.18 -4.75
C ALA A 37 2.82 0.97 -5.71
N ALA A 38 4.15 0.89 -5.54
CA ALA A 38 5.12 1.49 -6.45
C ALA A 38 5.02 0.95 -7.89
N GLY A 39 4.80 -0.36 -8.05
CA GLY A 39 4.56 -0.97 -9.35
C GLY A 39 3.30 -0.44 -10.03
N ILE A 40 2.21 -0.29 -9.29
CA ILE A 40 0.96 0.27 -9.79
C ILE A 40 1.13 1.74 -10.20
N LEU A 41 1.79 2.58 -9.38
CA LEU A 41 2.13 3.96 -9.74
C LEU A 41 2.93 4.04 -11.04
N SER A 42 3.84 3.09 -11.26
CA SER A 42 4.59 3.00 -12.53
C SER A 42 3.68 2.65 -13.71
N ILE A 43 2.68 1.77 -13.51
CA ILE A 43 1.69 1.37 -14.53
C ILE A 43 0.73 2.53 -14.88
N THR A 44 0.37 3.37 -13.91
CA THR A 44 -0.52 4.51 -14.16
C THR A 44 0.13 5.55 -15.07
N GLY A 45 1.47 5.59 -15.11
CA GLY A 45 2.24 6.60 -15.82
C GLY A 45 2.32 7.95 -15.12
N TRP A 46 1.85 8.03 -13.85
CA TRP A 46 1.90 9.25 -13.04
C TRP A 46 3.33 9.80 -12.93
N LYS A 47 3.45 11.12 -12.98
CA LYS A 47 4.70 11.86 -12.81
C LYS A 47 4.59 12.83 -11.62
N PRO A 48 5.69 13.10 -10.88
CA PRO A 48 5.67 13.97 -9.71
C PRO A 48 5.06 15.36 -9.89
N SER A 49 5.07 15.92 -11.10
CA SER A 49 4.45 17.22 -11.41
C SER A 49 2.93 17.16 -11.60
N GLN A 50 2.34 15.96 -11.66
CA GLN A 50 0.90 15.75 -11.84
C GLN A 50 0.22 15.59 -10.50
N THR A 51 -0.97 16.17 -10.34
CA THR A 51 -1.77 15.97 -9.14
C THR A 51 -2.15 14.49 -8.98
N LEU A 52 -1.90 13.95 -7.79
CA LEU A 52 -2.30 12.61 -7.37
C LEU A 52 -3.31 12.71 -6.22
N PHE A 53 -4.42 11.99 -6.34
CA PHE A 53 -5.46 11.98 -5.32
C PHE A 53 -5.95 10.56 -5.03
N ASP A 54 -6.10 10.24 -3.75
CA ASP A 54 -6.75 9.01 -3.28
C ASP A 54 -7.87 9.35 -2.28
N PRO A 55 -9.16 9.26 -2.65
CA PRO A 55 -10.29 9.57 -1.77
C PRO A 55 -10.62 8.44 -0.77
N MET A 56 -9.93 7.30 -0.83
CA MET A 56 -10.06 6.17 0.08
C MET A 56 -8.67 5.66 0.47
N CYS A 57 -7.84 6.56 0.99
CA CYS A 57 -6.40 6.37 1.08
C CYS A 57 -5.96 5.37 2.16
N GLY A 58 -6.85 5.01 3.09
CA GLY A 58 -6.52 4.12 4.19
C GLY A 58 -5.29 4.59 4.97
N SER A 59 -4.29 3.71 5.11
CA SER A 59 -3.02 4.01 5.78
C SER A 59 -2.02 4.78 4.90
N GLY A 60 -2.40 5.13 3.67
CA GLY A 60 -1.67 6.03 2.78
C GLY A 60 -0.60 5.41 1.89
N THR A 61 -0.58 4.08 1.70
CA THR A 61 0.51 3.39 0.99
C THR A 61 0.82 3.95 -0.41
N PHE A 62 -0.20 4.20 -1.25
CA PHE A 62 0.03 4.79 -2.58
C PHE A 62 0.63 6.19 -2.48
N LEU A 63 0.12 7.02 -1.58
CA LEU A 63 0.54 8.41 -1.44
C LEU A 63 1.97 8.52 -0.88
N ILE A 64 2.35 7.61 0.02
CA ILE A 64 3.71 7.54 0.58
C ILE A 64 4.71 7.07 -0.48
N GLU A 65 4.43 5.98 -1.20
CA GLU A 65 5.33 5.52 -2.27
C GLU A 65 5.43 6.59 -3.38
N ALA A 66 4.34 7.28 -3.73
CA ALA A 66 4.37 8.39 -4.68
C ALA A 66 5.25 9.55 -4.20
N ALA A 67 5.15 9.93 -2.92
CA ALA A 67 5.97 10.99 -2.34
C ALA A 67 7.45 10.59 -2.29
N GLN A 68 7.76 9.33 -1.96
CA GLN A 68 9.13 8.81 -2.01
C GLN A 68 9.70 8.82 -3.43
N MET A 69 8.89 8.42 -4.43
CA MET A 69 9.27 8.49 -5.85
C MET A 69 9.53 9.95 -6.30
N ALA A 70 8.68 10.89 -5.90
CA ALA A 70 8.84 12.31 -6.23
C ALA A 70 10.11 12.93 -5.64
N LEU A 71 10.42 12.57 -4.39
CA LEU A 71 11.58 13.05 -3.64
C LEU A 71 12.86 12.25 -3.92
N ALA A 72 12.83 11.30 -4.86
CA ALA A 72 13.92 10.35 -5.13
C ALA A 72 14.45 9.67 -3.84
N ILE A 73 13.56 9.40 -2.88
CA ILE A 73 13.91 8.69 -1.66
C ILE A 73 14.09 7.21 -2.00
N PRO A 74 15.27 6.61 -1.78
CA PRO A 74 15.45 5.19 -2.01
C PRO A 74 14.48 4.37 -1.15
N PRO A 75 13.89 3.28 -1.69
CA PRO A 75 13.00 2.41 -0.91
C PRO A 75 13.70 1.78 0.32
N GLY A 76 15.04 1.70 0.28
CA GLY A 76 15.87 1.20 1.36
C GLY A 76 16.43 2.26 2.31
N ALA A 77 16.08 3.55 2.18
CA ALA A 77 16.76 4.63 2.89
C ALA A 77 16.74 4.48 4.42
N ILE A 78 15.60 4.10 4.99
CA ILE A 78 15.44 3.83 6.43
C ILE A 78 16.30 2.62 6.83
N ARG A 79 16.23 1.53 6.07
CA ARG A 79 16.99 0.30 6.31
C ARG A 79 18.50 0.51 6.20
N ALA A 80 18.92 1.40 5.31
CA ALA A 80 20.30 1.79 5.09
C ALA A 80 20.86 2.74 6.18
N GLY A 81 20.01 3.19 7.10
CA GLY A 81 20.37 4.14 8.16
C GLY A 81 20.73 5.52 7.61
N MET A 82 20.09 5.96 6.51
CA MET A 82 20.44 7.23 5.85
C MET A 82 20.02 8.49 6.64
N TYR A 83 19.14 8.36 7.64
CA TYR A 83 18.58 9.50 8.38
C TYR A 83 19.25 9.75 9.75
N GLY A 84 20.28 8.97 10.10
CA GLY A 84 21.04 9.08 11.35
C GLY A 84 20.31 8.57 12.59
N ASP A 85 21.07 8.17 13.61
CA ASP A 85 20.56 7.88 14.97
C ASP A 85 20.37 9.18 15.80
N ASP A 86 20.78 10.34 15.25
CA ASP A 86 20.90 11.63 15.94
C ASP A 86 19.63 12.48 16.00
N ALA A 87 18.49 11.93 15.57
CA ALA A 87 17.22 12.51 15.98
C ALA A 87 17.04 12.21 17.47
N LYS A 88 17.59 13.09 18.35
CA LYS A 88 17.19 13.14 19.76
C LYS A 88 15.68 13.00 19.78
N PRO A 89 15.12 12.03 20.53
CA PRO A 89 13.71 11.87 20.47
C PRO A 89 13.04 13.13 20.98
N SER A 90 12.55 14.01 20.10
CA SER A 90 11.50 14.94 20.48
C SER A 90 10.39 14.09 21.10
N ARG A 91 9.54 14.64 21.95
CA ARG A 91 8.43 13.84 22.53
C ARG A 91 7.50 13.20 21.47
N LEU A 92 7.68 13.53 20.18
CA LEU A 92 7.05 12.93 18.99
C LEU A 92 8.01 12.11 18.09
N ALA A 93 9.28 11.96 18.45
CA ALA A 93 10.28 11.44 17.54
C ALA A 93 10.17 9.93 17.39
N TYR A 94 10.04 9.61 16.12
CA TYR A 94 9.65 8.33 15.62
C TYR A 94 10.84 7.36 15.62
N ARG A 95 10.63 6.14 16.11
CA ARG A 95 11.61 5.04 15.97
C ARG A 95 11.26 4.23 14.71
N PRO A 96 12.12 4.20 13.67
CA PRO A 96 11.92 3.31 12.53
C PRO A 96 11.56 1.89 12.98
N LEU A 97 10.56 1.30 12.33
CA LEU A 97 10.09 -0.04 12.68
C LEU A 97 11.05 -1.14 12.21
N VAL A 98 11.89 -0.79 11.24
CA VAL A 98 13.07 -1.56 10.85
C VAL A 98 14.29 -0.72 11.22
N THR A 99 15.13 -1.22 12.12
CA THR A 99 16.34 -0.52 12.59
C THR A 99 17.55 -0.82 11.71
N SER A 100 18.63 -0.05 11.85
CA SER A 100 19.94 -0.31 11.20
C SER A 100 20.50 -1.71 11.52
N ALA A 101 20.15 -2.28 12.68
CA ALA A 101 20.44 -3.67 13.04
C ALA A 101 19.78 -4.69 12.08
N HIS A 102 18.69 -4.30 11.43
CA HIS A 102 17.97 -5.04 10.39
C HIS A 102 18.24 -4.48 8.99
N GLY A 103 19.41 -3.86 8.79
CA GLY A 103 19.89 -3.45 7.48
C GLY A 103 19.92 -4.59 6.46
N PHE A 104 20.42 -4.32 5.27
CA PHE A 104 20.42 -5.31 4.20
C PHE A 104 21.21 -6.57 4.57
N GLY A 105 20.75 -7.72 4.07
CA GLY A 105 21.38 -9.02 4.27
C GLY A 105 22.86 -9.05 3.95
N PHE A 106 23.26 -8.38 2.86
CA PHE A 106 24.65 -8.30 2.46
C PHE A 106 25.57 -7.66 3.51
N GLN A 107 25.05 -6.77 4.36
CA GLN A 107 25.85 -6.03 5.34
C GLN A 107 26.41 -6.94 6.45
N ARG A 108 25.87 -8.15 6.59
CA ARG A 108 26.31 -9.17 7.56
C ARG A 108 27.27 -10.19 6.97
N LEU A 109 27.51 -10.14 5.66
CA LEU A 109 28.37 -11.10 4.97
C LEU A 109 29.84 -10.71 5.16
N LYS A 110 30.71 -11.72 5.33
CA LYS A 110 32.16 -11.50 5.50
C LYS A 110 32.79 -10.60 4.42
N PRO A 111 32.46 -10.71 3.11
CA PRO A 111 33.00 -9.81 2.10
C PRO A 111 32.66 -8.33 2.34
N PHE A 112 31.52 -8.03 2.96
CA PHE A 112 31.14 -6.64 3.25
C PHE A 112 32.00 -5.99 4.34
N ASN A 113 32.72 -6.79 5.15
CA ASN A 113 33.65 -6.26 6.14
C ASN A 113 34.92 -5.67 5.51
N GLU A 114 35.14 -5.88 4.21
CA GLU A 114 36.24 -5.25 3.50
C GLU A 114 36.02 -3.73 3.42
N THR A 115 37.05 -2.96 3.76
CA THR A 115 37.00 -1.48 3.74
C THR A 115 36.55 -0.93 2.38
N ALA A 116 36.90 -1.62 1.28
CA ALA A 116 36.47 -1.23 -0.05
C ALA A 116 34.95 -1.34 -0.26
N GLU A 117 34.30 -2.40 0.24
CA GLU A 117 32.85 -2.56 0.17
C GLU A 117 32.12 -1.56 1.07
N GLN A 118 32.64 -1.32 2.28
CA GLN A 118 32.07 -0.31 3.18
C GLN A 118 32.11 1.08 2.56
N LYS A 119 33.24 1.45 1.93
CA LYS A 119 33.37 2.72 1.18
C LYS A 119 32.39 2.79 0.01
N ARG A 120 32.25 1.71 -0.78
CA ARG A 120 31.26 1.65 -1.87
C ARG A 120 29.83 1.88 -1.35
N TRP A 121 29.48 1.26 -0.23
CA TRP A 121 28.14 1.43 0.36
C TRP A 121 27.90 2.86 0.84
N ILE A 122 28.90 3.49 1.47
CA ILE A 122 28.82 4.90 1.86
C ILE A 122 28.63 5.78 0.62
N SER A 123 29.43 5.58 -0.44
CA SER A 123 29.29 6.36 -1.68
C SER A 123 27.92 6.20 -2.33
N LEU A 124 27.31 5.01 -2.29
CA LEU A 124 25.94 4.81 -2.78
C LEU A 124 24.91 5.59 -1.96
N LYS A 125 25.05 5.60 -0.63
CA LYS A 125 24.18 6.40 0.26
C LYS A 125 24.36 7.90 0.03
N ASP A 126 25.59 8.37 -0.13
CA ASP A 126 25.89 9.79 -0.36
C ASP A 126 25.33 10.27 -1.71
N ALA A 127 25.48 9.45 -2.77
CA ALA A 127 24.91 9.74 -4.09
C ALA A 127 23.37 9.82 -4.03
N ALA A 128 22.73 8.87 -3.36
CA ALA A 128 21.29 8.89 -3.17
C ALA A 128 20.83 10.09 -2.32
N HIS A 129 21.56 10.44 -1.27
CA HIS A 129 21.26 11.61 -0.45
C HIS A 129 21.37 12.91 -1.26
N ALA A 130 22.38 13.05 -2.11
CA ALA A 130 22.54 14.20 -2.99
C ALA A 130 21.34 14.34 -3.95
N GLU A 131 20.87 13.25 -4.55
CA GLU A 131 19.68 13.24 -5.41
C GLU A 131 18.41 13.64 -4.64
N MET A 132 18.22 13.09 -3.44
CA MET A 132 17.11 13.44 -2.55
C MET A 132 17.08 14.95 -2.23
N MET A 133 18.25 15.52 -1.92
CA MET A 133 18.36 16.94 -1.60
C MET A 133 18.05 17.84 -2.80
N GLU A 134 18.39 17.41 -4.02
CA GLU A 134 18.01 18.14 -5.23
C GLU A 134 16.51 18.08 -5.47
N LYS A 135 15.87 16.93 -5.27
CA LYS A 135 14.40 16.81 -5.35
C LYS A 135 13.67 17.58 -4.26
N ARG A 136 14.21 17.69 -3.06
CA ARG A 136 13.66 18.53 -1.99
C ARG A 136 13.66 20.02 -2.32
N LYS A 137 14.57 20.50 -3.18
CA LYS A 137 14.49 21.89 -3.69
C LYS A 137 13.29 22.08 -4.63
N GLN A 138 12.96 21.06 -5.43
CA GLN A 138 11.80 21.07 -6.33
C GLN A 138 10.49 20.90 -5.57
N PHE A 139 10.51 20.14 -4.47
CA PHE A 139 9.37 19.84 -3.61
C PHE A 139 9.68 20.16 -2.15
N PRO A 140 9.70 21.46 -1.76
CA PRO A 140 10.13 21.89 -0.43
C PRO A 140 9.19 21.47 0.72
N ASP A 141 7.92 21.23 0.41
CA ASP A 141 6.89 20.89 1.40
C ASP A 141 5.87 19.87 0.85
N SER A 142 4.94 19.42 1.70
CA SER A 142 3.94 18.43 1.31
C SER A 142 2.91 18.94 0.30
N GLU A 143 2.64 20.25 0.24
CA GLU A 143 1.71 20.83 -0.73
C GLU A 143 2.32 20.86 -2.13
N SER A 144 3.61 21.19 -2.22
CA SER A 144 4.36 21.23 -3.47
C SER A 144 4.40 19.88 -4.21
N LEU A 145 4.22 18.77 -3.49
CA LEU A 145 4.16 17.42 -4.08
C LEU A 145 2.91 17.20 -4.94
N GLY A 146 1.84 17.99 -4.76
CA GLY A 146 0.56 17.75 -5.47
C GLY A 146 -0.09 16.41 -5.14
N ILE A 147 0.28 15.79 -4.00
CA ILE A 147 -0.22 14.50 -3.52
C ILE A 147 -1.18 14.75 -2.37
N SER A 148 -2.41 14.22 -2.46
CA SER A 148 -3.41 14.39 -1.42
C SER A 148 -4.27 13.15 -1.21
N GLY A 149 -4.84 13.04 -0.01
CA GLY A 149 -5.65 11.89 0.38
C GLY A 149 -6.90 12.25 1.16
N GLY A 150 -7.88 11.36 1.11
CA GLY A 150 -9.08 11.39 1.93
C GLY A 150 -9.43 9.99 2.39
N ASP A 151 -10.04 9.87 3.57
CA ASP A 151 -10.68 8.64 4.00
C ASP A 151 -11.84 8.98 4.95
N ILE A 152 -12.91 8.19 4.93
CA ILE A 152 -14.06 8.38 5.83
C ILE A 152 -13.69 8.03 7.29
N ASN A 153 -12.73 7.14 7.47
CA ASN A 153 -12.28 6.66 8.78
C ASN A 153 -11.15 7.53 9.32
N GLU A 154 -11.45 8.35 10.32
CA GLU A 154 -10.48 9.22 10.99
C GLU A 154 -9.24 8.47 11.52
N ARG A 155 -9.42 7.22 12.00
CA ARG A 155 -8.30 6.41 12.50
C ARG A 155 -7.31 6.08 11.39
N LEU A 156 -7.79 5.79 10.18
CA LEU A 156 -6.94 5.54 9.01
C LEU A 156 -6.20 6.82 8.59
N VAL A 157 -6.88 7.97 8.61
CA VAL A 157 -6.25 9.27 8.36
C VAL A 157 -5.13 9.57 9.39
N ALA A 158 -5.37 9.26 10.67
CA ALA A 158 -4.35 9.39 11.71
C ALA A 158 -3.17 8.42 11.49
N MET A 159 -3.44 7.17 11.12
CA MET A 159 -2.41 6.19 10.75
C MET A 159 -1.58 6.65 9.56
N PHE A 160 -2.21 7.22 8.52
CA PHE A 160 -1.53 7.80 7.37
C PHE A 160 -0.58 8.92 7.78
N LYS A 161 -1.03 9.88 8.60
CA LYS A 161 -0.15 10.94 9.14
C LYS A 161 1.05 10.36 9.90
N GLY A 162 0.81 9.35 10.74
CA GLY A 162 1.87 8.64 11.44
C GLY A 162 2.87 8.00 10.49
N ASN A 163 2.40 7.22 9.51
CA ASN A 163 3.20 6.55 8.48
C ASN A 163 4.04 7.55 7.66
N TRP A 164 3.45 8.67 7.23
CA TRP A 164 4.13 9.75 6.50
C TRP A 164 5.34 10.29 7.27
N GLN A 165 5.16 10.54 8.57
CA GLN A 165 6.25 11.01 9.43
C GLN A 165 7.37 9.99 9.56
N ARG A 166 7.06 8.69 9.75
CA ARG A 166 8.12 7.65 9.81
C ARG A 166 8.84 7.48 8.49
N ALA A 167 8.14 7.71 7.38
CA ALA A 167 8.72 7.70 6.04
C ALA A 167 9.67 8.90 5.81
N GLN A 168 9.85 9.78 6.81
CA GLN A 168 10.74 10.95 6.78
C GLN A 168 10.38 11.93 5.65
N LEU A 169 9.09 12.01 5.34
CA LEU A 169 8.53 12.90 4.34
C LEU A 169 8.33 14.31 4.93
N PRO A 170 8.37 15.37 4.09
CA PRO A 170 8.27 16.74 4.55
C PRO A 170 6.90 17.04 5.18
N GLY A 171 6.89 17.78 6.28
CA GLY A 171 5.67 18.26 6.94
C GLY A 171 4.67 17.15 7.31
N LEU A 172 3.39 17.48 7.15
CA LEU A 172 2.27 16.53 7.27
C LEU A 172 1.65 16.31 5.90
N PRO A 173 1.09 15.11 5.61
CA PRO A 173 0.43 14.88 4.34
C PRO A 173 -0.79 15.80 4.18
N VAL A 174 -1.06 16.21 2.94
CA VAL A 174 -2.30 16.93 2.60
C VAL A 174 -3.46 15.92 2.63
N THR A 175 -4.05 15.75 3.81
CA THR A 175 -5.09 14.72 4.03
C THR A 175 -6.23 15.24 4.91
N ARG A 176 -7.45 14.75 4.65
CA ARG A 176 -8.64 15.08 5.44
C ARG A 176 -9.54 13.86 5.67
N GLN A 177 -10.30 13.88 6.75
CA GLN A 177 -11.42 12.95 6.90
C GLN A 177 -12.55 13.41 5.98
N ILE A 178 -12.94 12.60 5.00
CA ILE A 178 -13.95 12.98 4.01
C ILE A 178 -14.59 11.73 3.40
N ASP A 179 -15.88 11.82 3.12
CA ASP A 179 -16.57 10.83 2.30
C ASP A 179 -16.09 10.95 0.83
N ALA A 180 -15.76 9.82 0.19
CA ALA A 180 -15.39 9.78 -1.21
C ALA A 180 -16.45 10.42 -2.13
N LEU A 181 -17.75 10.32 -1.78
CA LEU A 181 -18.86 10.95 -2.49
C LEU A 181 -18.90 12.48 -2.34
N ALA A 182 -18.25 13.02 -1.30
CA ALA A 182 -18.14 14.46 -1.07
C ALA A 182 -16.80 15.05 -1.54
N SER A 183 -15.87 14.20 -1.99
CA SER A 183 -14.55 14.62 -2.46
C SER A 183 -14.63 15.47 -3.73
N LYS A 184 -13.68 16.38 -3.94
CA LYS A 184 -13.57 17.19 -5.16
C LYS A 184 -12.12 17.15 -5.66
N PRO A 185 -11.87 17.42 -6.96
CA PRO A 185 -10.51 17.62 -7.45
C PRO A 185 -9.73 18.58 -6.53
N PRO A 186 -8.54 18.18 -6.05
CA PRO A 186 -7.68 19.08 -5.29
C PRO A 186 -7.34 20.35 -6.10
N SER A 187 -7.26 21.49 -5.42
CA SER A 187 -6.66 22.74 -5.92
C SER A 187 -7.21 23.27 -7.26
N ASN A 188 -8.48 23.08 -7.57
CA ASN A 188 -9.13 23.51 -8.84
C ASN A 188 -8.40 23.01 -10.12
N VAL A 189 -7.64 21.93 -10.02
CA VAL A 189 -6.88 21.39 -11.15
C VAL A 189 -7.84 20.65 -12.09
N LYS A 190 -7.72 20.93 -13.40
CA LYS A 190 -8.61 20.38 -14.44
C LYS A 190 -8.27 18.93 -14.82
N GLU A 191 -7.07 18.48 -14.54
CA GLU A 191 -6.60 17.13 -14.88
C GLU A 191 -5.70 16.57 -13.78
N GLY A 192 -5.69 15.25 -13.63
CA GLY A 192 -4.89 14.58 -12.62
C GLY A 192 -5.07 13.08 -12.65
N VAL A 193 -4.39 12.40 -11.72
CA VAL A 193 -4.50 10.97 -11.51
C VAL A 193 -5.20 10.72 -10.19
N MET A 194 -6.31 10.00 -10.24
CA MET A 194 -6.92 9.41 -9.05
C MET A 194 -6.48 7.94 -8.97
N LEU A 195 -5.94 7.49 -7.84
CA LEU A 195 -5.51 6.11 -7.65
C LEU A 195 -5.99 5.62 -6.28
N LEU A 196 -6.77 4.55 -6.26
CA LEU A 196 -7.42 4.05 -5.06
C LEU A 196 -7.46 2.51 -5.00
N ASN A 197 -7.47 2.01 -3.76
CA ASN A 197 -7.64 0.60 -3.40
C ASN A 197 -8.83 0.52 -2.43
N PRO A 198 -10.08 0.62 -2.94
CA PRO A 198 -11.27 0.59 -2.10
C PRO A 198 -11.38 -0.74 -1.36
N PRO A 199 -12.12 -0.82 -0.24
CA PRO A 199 -12.35 -2.09 0.44
C PRO A 199 -13.08 -3.07 -0.51
N TYR A 200 -12.59 -4.31 -0.61
CA TYR A 200 -13.27 -5.39 -1.35
C TYR A 200 -13.99 -6.33 -0.37
N GLY A 201 -15.08 -6.96 -0.83
CA GLY A 201 -16.00 -7.80 -0.05
C GLY A 201 -15.35 -8.79 0.93
N GLU A 202 -14.26 -9.47 0.58
CA GLU A 202 -13.58 -10.40 1.49
C GLU A 202 -13.04 -9.71 2.78
N ARG A 203 -12.68 -8.42 2.73
CA ARG A 203 -12.26 -7.64 3.91
C ARG A 203 -13.43 -7.23 4.81
N LEU A 204 -14.66 -7.30 4.32
CA LEU A 204 -15.88 -7.01 5.09
C LEU A 204 -16.40 -8.27 5.79
N VAL A 205 -16.22 -9.46 5.19
CA VAL A 205 -16.72 -10.73 5.74
C VAL A 205 -15.98 -11.17 7.01
N ILE A 206 -14.67 -10.91 7.14
CA ILE A 206 -13.93 -11.18 8.41
C ILE A 206 -14.49 -10.34 9.58
N LYS A 207 -15.20 -9.24 9.31
CA LYS A 207 -15.84 -8.38 10.31
C LYS A 207 -17.28 -8.76 10.66
N GLY A 208 -17.79 -9.89 10.16
CA GLY A 208 -19.12 -10.41 10.48
C GLY A 208 -19.26 -11.01 11.90
N GLY A 209 -18.69 -10.39 12.93
CA GLY A 209 -18.88 -10.73 14.33
C GLY A 209 -19.15 -9.46 15.12
N ARG A 210 -20.44 -9.24 15.46
CA ARG A 210 -20.97 -8.06 16.14
C ARG A 210 -20.07 -7.60 17.29
N GLY A 211 -19.68 -6.32 17.25
CA GLY A 211 -19.25 -5.61 18.43
C GLY A 211 -20.40 -5.57 19.44
N GLN A 212 -20.18 -6.19 20.59
CA GLN A 212 -20.94 -5.92 21.80
C GLN A 212 -19.96 -5.85 22.98
N ASP A 213 -19.82 -4.63 23.47
CA ASP A 213 -19.49 -4.21 24.84
C ASP A 213 -18.85 -5.23 25.78
N ARG A 214 -17.60 -4.97 26.19
CA ARG A 214 -17.20 -5.04 27.61
C ARG A 214 -16.23 -3.94 27.96
N ALA A 215 -16.74 -2.94 28.67
CA ALA A 215 -15.97 -2.07 29.53
C ALA A 215 -15.75 -2.74 30.91
N ALA A 216 -14.70 -2.28 31.59
CA ALA A 216 -14.36 -2.42 33.01
C ALA A 216 -13.55 -3.65 33.48
N GLY A 217 -12.30 -3.36 33.87
CA GLY A 217 -11.81 -3.56 35.24
C GLY A 217 -11.09 -4.88 35.56
N GLY A 218 -9.83 -4.76 36.01
CA GLY A 218 -9.18 -5.79 36.82
C GLY A 218 -7.68 -5.94 36.56
N ASP A 219 -6.86 -5.41 37.46
CA ASP A 219 -5.47 -5.81 37.65
C ASP A 219 -5.36 -7.32 37.90
N MET A 220 -4.41 -8.00 37.26
CA MET A 220 -3.61 -9.05 37.91
C MET A 220 -2.46 -9.55 37.01
N GLU A 221 -1.27 -9.44 37.60
CA GLU A 221 -0.17 -10.40 37.67
C GLU A 221 0.42 -11.08 36.41
N ARG A 222 1.75 -10.99 36.39
CA ARG A 222 2.68 -11.79 35.58
C ARG A 222 2.48 -13.26 35.91
N ASP A 223 2.36 -14.12 34.89
CA ASP A 223 2.83 -15.48 35.01
C ASP A 223 3.36 -16.05 33.68
N SER A 224 4.33 -16.92 33.87
CA SER A 224 5.22 -17.57 32.91
C SER A 224 4.51 -18.38 31.83
N TYR A 225 4.91 -18.19 30.57
CA TYR A 225 4.59 -19.11 29.48
C TYR A 225 5.58 -20.28 29.50
N GLU A 226 5.07 -21.45 29.88
CA GLU A 226 5.67 -22.76 29.59
C GLU A 226 5.80 -22.93 28.07
N GLN A 227 6.98 -23.35 27.63
CA GLN A 227 7.29 -23.68 26.24
C GLN A 227 6.56 -24.98 25.86
N ALA A 228 5.61 -24.89 24.93
CA ALA A 228 5.16 -26.06 24.19
C ALA A 228 6.24 -26.40 23.15
N GLU A 229 6.94 -27.53 23.33
CA GLU A 229 7.91 -28.06 22.37
C GLU A 229 7.21 -28.39 21.05
N GLU A 230 7.62 -27.74 19.95
CA GLU A 230 7.25 -28.18 18.61
C GLU A 230 8.02 -29.47 18.26
N PRO A 231 7.38 -30.49 17.66
CA PRO A 231 8.07 -31.71 17.30
C PRO A 231 9.10 -31.45 16.18
N GLU A 232 10.33 -31.91 16.40
CA GLU A 232 11.51 -31.64 15.57
C GLU A 232 11.41 -32.13 14.12
N ASP A 233 10.48 -33.03 13.79
CA ASP A 233 10.33 -33.55 12.43
C ASP A 233 8.87 -33.64 11.97
N ARG A 234 8.35 -32.49 11.51
CA ARG A 234 7.03 -32.37 10.87
C ARG A 234 6.87 -33.26 9.62
N TYR A 235 7.96 -33.77 9.04
CA TYR A 235 7.88 -34.58 7.82
C TYR A 235 7.41 -36.00 8.11
N ALA A 236 7.92 -36.63 9.18
CA ALA A 236 7.54 -37.97 9.60
C ALA A 236 6.06 -38.08 10.00
N PHE A 237 5.54 -37.08 10.73
CA PHE A 237 4.16 -37.04 11.20
C PHE A 237 3.11 -37.00 10.05
N ASN A 238 3.47 -36.38 8.92
CA ASN A 238 2.59 -36.30 7.76
C ASN A 238 2.51 -37.62 6.98
N LEU A 239 3.52 -38.51 7.09
CA LEU A 239 3.46 -39.86 6.52
C LEU A 239 2.60 -40.81 7.36
N GLU A 240 2.74 -40.76 8.69
CA GLU A 240 2.00 -41.64 9.62
C GLU A 240 0.49 -41.39 9.62
N THR A 241 0.07 -40.12 9.50
CA THR A 241 -1.35 -39.76 9.55
C THR A 241 -2.10 -40.00 8.23
N GLY A 242 -1.43 -40.52 7.19
CA GLY A 242 -2.06 -40.80 5.90
C GLY A 242 -2.70 -39.58 5.23
N ARG A 243 -2.33 -38.36 5.62
CA ARG A 243 -2.84 -37.11 5.03
C ARG A 243 -2.19 -36.85 3.69
N GLN A 244 -2.48 -37.72 2.72
CA GLN A 244 -2.33 -37.37 1.32
C GLN A 244 -3.46 -36.44 0.88
N SER A 245 -3.07 -35.32 0.28
CA SER A 245 -3.86 -34.45 -0.60
C SER A 245 -4.98 -33.60 0.01
N ALA A 246 -4.77 -32.28 -0.01
CA ALA A 246 -5.77 -31.40 -0.61
C ALA A 246 -5.41 -31.23 -2.09
N LYS A 247 -6.04 -32.07 -2.92
CA LYS A 247 -6.08 -31.93 -4.37
C LYS A 247 -6.47 -30.50 -4.73
N ARG A 248 -5.89 -30.00 -5.83
CA ARG A 248 -6.40 -28.88 -6.65
C ARG A 248 -7.92 -28.82 -6.58
N SER A 249 -8.46 -28.00 -5.68
CA SER A 249 -9.82 -27.50 -5.81
C SER A 249 -9.82 -26.70 -7.12
N SER A 250 -10.60 -27.18 -8.08
CA SER A 250 -10.69 -26.60 -9.42
C SER A 250 -10.84 -25.08 -9.31
N ARG A 251 -10.10 -24.34 -10.14
CA ARG A 251 -10.26 -22.89 -10.34
C ARG A 251 -11.73 -22.46 -10.55
N GLU A 252 -12.58 -23.37 -11.01
CA GLU A 252 -14.04 -23.18 -11.11
C GLU A 252 -14.78 -23.16 -9.77
N SER A 253 -14.35 -23.93 -8.77
CA SER A 253 -14.99 -24.00 -7.45
C SER A 253 -14.76 -22.72 -6.66
N LEU A 254 -13.55 -22.17 -6.73
CA LEU A 254 -13.21 -20.86 -6.18
C LEU A 254 -13.91 -19.72 -6.92
N LYS A 255 -13.98 -19.77 -8.27
CA LYS A 255 -14.77 -18.80 -9.06
C LYS A 255 -16.26 -18.85 -8.74
N LYS A 256 -16.84 -20.03 -8.49
CA LYS A 256 -18.25 -20.17 -8.11
C LYS A 256 -18.53 -19.68 -6.70
N LEU A 257 -17.61 -19.91 -5.75
CA LEU A 257 -17.70 -19.36 -4.39
C LEU A 257 -17.53 -17.83 -4.37
N GLN A 258 -16.60 -17.28 -5.17
CA GLN A 258 -16.39 -15.83 -5.29
C GLN A 258 -17.48 -15.11 -6.10
N ALA A 259 -18.21 -15.83 -6.97
CA ALA A 259 -19.31 -15.28 -7.75
C ALA A 259 -20.69 -15.35 -7.06
N GLN A 260 -20.77 -15.96 -5.86
CA GLN A 260 -22.03 -16.15 -5.12
C GLN A 260 -22.07 -15.49 -3.73
N GLU A 261 -21.09 -14.68 -3.36
CA GLU A 261 -21.31 -13.70 -2.30
C GLU A 261 -22.09 -12.52 -2.91
N GLU A 262 -23.40 -12.46 -2.67
CA GLU A 262 -24.20 -11.26 -2.92
C GLU A 262 -23.47 -10.10 -2.23
N GLN A 263 -22.86 -9.23 -3.04
CA GLN A 263 -22.25 -8.02 -2.52
C GLN A 263 -23.30 -7.21 -1.78
N ASP A 264 -22.92 -6.64 -0.64
CA ASP A 264 -23.80 -5.79 0.16
C ASP A 264 -24.50 -4.76 -0.75
N PRO A 265 -25.85 -4.79 -0.85
CA PRO A 265 -26.60 -3.86 -1.68
C PRO A 265 -26.26 -2.39 -1.41
N LYS A 266 -25.87 -2.05 -0.16
CA LYS A 266 -25.41 -0.70 0.20
C LYS A 266 -24.09 -0.35 -0.47
N PHE A 267 -23.17 -1.31 -0.59
CA PHE A 267 -21.89 -1.10 -1.25
C PHE A 267 -22.06 -0.94 -2.77
N VAL A 268 -22.94 -1.74 -3.39
CA VAL A 268 -23.28 -1.59 -4.81
C VAL A 268 -23.90 -0.21 -5.09
N GLU A 269 -24.81 0.24 -4.23
CA GLU A 269 -25.40 1.58 -4.32
C GLU A 269 -24.35 2.69 -4.13
N PHE A 270 -23.42 2.52 -3.17
CA PHE A 270 -22.28 3.43 -3.01
C PHE A 270 -21.45 3.51 -4.29
N LEU A 271 -21.10 2.38 -4.92
CA LEU A 271 -20.33 2.38 -6.17
C LEU A 271 -21.09 3.07 -7.31
N ARG A 272 -22.41 2.87 -7.39
CA ARG A 272 -23.25 3.58 -8.36
C ARG A 272 -23.20 5.09 -8.16
N GLN A 273 -23.32 5.56 -6.91
CA GLN A 273 -23.22 6.98 -6.56
C GLN A 273 -21.82 7.54 -6.81
N PHE A 274 -20.79 6.76 -6.49
CA PHE A 274 -19.39 7.14 -6.72
C PHE A 274 -19.08 7.26 -8.21
N GLY A 275 -19.57 6.33 -9.03
CA GLY A 275 -19.45 6.42 -10.50
C GLY A 275 -20.15 7.66 -11.07
N GLN A 276 -21.31 8.04 -10.54
CA GLN A 276 -21.98 9.28 -10.92
C GLN A 276 -21.17 10.52 -10.50
N HIS A 277 -20.68 10.54 -9.26
CA HIS A 277 -19.85 11.61 -8.73
C HIS A 277 -18.55 11.82 -9.54
N LEU A 278 -17.88 10.74 -9.93
CA LEU A 278 -16.69 10.82 -10.79
C LEU A 278 -17.00 11.53 -12.11
N LYS A 279 -18.13 11.21 -12.75
CA LYS A 279 -18.55 11.86 -14.02
C LYS A 279 -18.88 13.34 -13.84
N ASP A 280 -19.40 13.70 -12.68
CA ASP A 280 -19.85 15.07 -12.40
C ASP A 280 -18.70 15.99 -11.99
N ALA A 281 -17.76 15.48 -11.19
CA ALA A 281 -16.73 16.29 -10.54
C ALA A 281 -15.31 16.11 -11.11
N PHE A 282 -15.00 14.97 -11.74
CA PHE A 282 -13.62 14.61 -12.13
C PHE A 282 -13.42 14.55 -13.66
N GLY A 283 -14.18 15.32 -14.45
CA GLY A 283 -13.92 15.45 -15.89
C GLY A 283 -12.48 15.93 -16.16
N GLY A 284 -11.78 15.27 -17.08
CA GLY A 284 -10.36 15.49 -17.38
C GLY A 284 -9.39 14.58 -16.62
N TRP A 285 -9.87 13.80 -15.65
CA TRP A 285 -9.01 12.94 -14.82
C TRP A 285 -8.87 11.52 -15.34
N ASN A 286 -7.73 10.89 -15.04
CA ASN A 286 -7.53 9.45 -15.16
C ASN A 286 -7.76 8.80 -13.79
N VAL A 287 -8.74 7.90 -13.70
CA VAL A 287 -9.07 7.20 -12.45
C VAL A 287 -8.60 5.76 -12.54
N PHE A 288 -7.81 5.34 -11.57
CA PHE A 288 -7.29 3.98 -11.44
C PHE A 288 -7.83 3.32 -10.18
N VAL A 289 -8.51 2.19 -10.35
CA VAL A 289 -9.07 1.42 -9.24
C VAL A 289 -8.46 0.03 -9.25
N LEU A 290 -7.66 -0.28 -8.23
CA LEU A 290 -7.30 -1.67 -7.95
C LEU A 290 -8.57 -2.33 -7.39
N THR A 291 -8.93 -3.55 -7.82
CA THR A 291 -10.00 -4.34 -7.19
C THR A 291 -9.96 -5.83 -7.52
N ALA A 292 -10.46 -6.67 -6.61
CA ALA A 292 -10.80 -8.07 -6.90
C ALA A 292 -12.20 -8.21 -7.53
N ASP A 293 -13.01 -7.16 -7.49
CA ASP A 293 -14.34 -7.14 -8.09
C ASP A 293 -14.28 -6.90 -9.61
N MET A 294 -14.58 -7.95 -10.37
CA MET A 294 -14.60 -7.90 -11.83
C MET A 294 -15.85 -7.21 -12.39
N ALA A 295 -16.91 -7.03 -11.59
CA ALA A 295 -18.15 -6.35 -11.97
C ALA A 295 -18.07 -4.82 -11.77
N LEU A 296 -16.99 -4.31 -11.15
CA LEU A 296 -16.81 -2.90 -10.81
C LEU A 296 -17.16 -1.93 -11.96
N PRO A 297 -16.68 -2.10 -13.22
CA PRO A 297 -17.04 -1.16 -14.30
C PRO A 297 -18.55 -1.03 -14.53
N GLY A 298 -19.28 -2.15 -14.45
CA GLY A 298 -20.74 -2.19 -14.60
C GLY A 298 -21.45 -1.49 -13.44
N GLN A 299 -20.96 -1.67 -12.21
CA GLN A 299 -21.52 -1.05 -11.01
C GLN A 299 -21.29 0.47 -10.98
N LEU A 300 -20.08 0.92 -11.37
CA LEU A 300 -19.78 2.34 -11.57
C LEU A 300 -20.56 2.95 -12.76
N ARG A 301 -21.07 2.10 -13.67
CA ARG A 301 -21.64 2.50 -14.96
C ARG A 301 -20.65 3.33 -15.79
N ILE A 302 -19.37 2.97 -15.76
CA ILE A 302 -18.30 3.60 -16.52
C ILE A 302 -17.55 2.49 -17.25
N LYS A 303 -17.36 2.64 -18.57
CA LYS A 303 -16.56 1.71 -19.35
C LYS A 303 -15.09 1.93 -19.04
N GLU A 304 -14.36 0.87 -18.69
CA GLU A 304 -12.92 0.93 -18.51
C GLU A 304 -12.21 1.16 -19.84
N SER A 305 -11.16 1.98 -19.84
CA SER A 305 -10.27 2.16 -21.00
C SER A 305 -9.13 1.14 -21.00
N LYS A 306 -8.74 0.63 -19.82
CA LYS A 306 -7.73 -0.42 -19.66
C LYS A 306 -8.03 -1.29 -18.45
N ARG A 307 -7.66 -2.57 -18.52
CA ARG A 307 -7.68 -3.53 -17.40
C ARG A 307 -6.37 -4.29 -17.36
N THR A 308 -5.70 -4.28 -16.20
CA THR A 308 -4.40 -4.95 -16.03
C THR A 308 -4.50 -5.99 -14.92
N PRO A 309 -4.19 -7.29 -15.19
CA PRO A 309 -4.18 -8.33 -14.16
C PRO A 309 -3.02 -8.13 -13.18
N LEU A 310 -3.32 -8.20 -11.88
CA LEU A 310 -2.36 -8.06 -10.79
C LEU A 310 -2.69 -9.06 -9.67
N PHE A 311 -1.76 -9.22 -8.71
CA PHE A 311 -1.97 -10.03 -7.51
C PHE A 311 -1.65 -9.21 -6.26
N ASN A 312 -2.63 -9.06 -5.37
CA ASN A 312 -2.43 -8.48 -4.04
C ASN A 312 -2.27 -9.61 -3.01
N GLY A 313 -1.04 -10.10 -2.87
CA GLY A 313 -0.80 -11.35 -2.15
C GLY A 313 -1.40 -12.53 -2.93
N PRO A 314 -2.20 -13.40 -2.30
CA PRO A 314 -2.87 -14.51 -2.99
C PRO A 314 -4.09 -14.07 -3.80
N LEU A 315 -4.60 -12.85 -3.58
CA LEU A 315 -5.83 -12.35 -4.19
C LEU A 315 -5.56 -11.87 -5.62
N GLU A 316 -6.27 -12.44 -6.59
CA GLU A 316 -6.26 -11.97 -7.98
C GLU A 316 -7.05 -10.66 -8.07
N CYS A 317 -6.41 -9.61 -8.61
CA CYS A 317 -7.00 -8.30 -8.78
C CYS A 317 -6.92 -7.83 -10.23
N ARG A 318 -7.63 -6.76 -10.54
CA ARG A 318 -7.48 -5.92 -11.72
C ARG A 318 -7.18 -4.49 -11.30
N LEU A 319 -6.28 -3.85 -12.03
CA LEU A 319 -6.19 -2.40 -12.07
C LEU A 319 -7.00 -1.92 -13.26
N PHE A 320 -8.18 -1.36 -12.99
CA PHE A 320 -9.00 -0.72 -14.00
C PHE A 320 -8.58 0.74 -14.17
N LYS A 321 -8.49 1.19 -15.42
CA LYS A 321 -8.34 2.60 -15.79
C LYS A 321 -9.67 3.10 -16.35
N PHE A 322 -10.11 4.25 -15.88
CA PHE A 322 -11.23 4.99 -16.41
C PHE A 322 -10.74 6.37 -16.84
N GLU A 323 -11.15 6.81 -18.03
CA GLU A 323 -10.90 8.16 -18.52
C GLU A 323 -12.17 8.98 -18.33
N MET A 324 -12.10 10.01 -17.49
CA MET A 324 -13.25 10.83 -17.18
C MET A 324 -13.32 11.98 -18.18
N HIS A 325 -14.35 12.01 -19.01
CA HIS A 325 -14.53 13.08 -19.98
C HIS A 325 -15.27 14.27 -19.37
N GLN A 326 -14.83 15.48 -19.69
CA GLN A 326 -15.53 16.69 -19.29
C GLN A 326 -16.91 16.72 -19.95
N LYS A 327 -17.95 17.05 -19.17
CA LYS A 327 -19.29 17.27 -19.73
C LYS A 327 -19.21 18.46 -20.70
N ARG A 328 -19.81 18.32 -21.88
CA ARG A 328 -19.98 19.45 -22.80
C ARG A 328 -20.88 20.48 -22.15
N ASP A 329 -20.45 21.73 -22.11
CA ASP A 329 -21.30 22.85 -21.70
C ASP A 329 -22.38 23.05 -22.77
N ALA A 330 -23.61 22.70 -22.43
CA ALA A 330 -24.77 22.86 -23.32
C ALA A 330 -25.04 24.33 -23.73
N ALA A 331 -24.38 25.31 -23.11
CA ALA A 331 -24.49 26.73 -23.41
C ALA A 331 -23.62 27.19 -24.60
N VAL A 332 -22.67 26.38 -25.07
CA VAL A 332 -21.77 26.76 -26.18
C VAL A 332 -22.36 26.43 -27.56
N ASP A 333 -23.33 25.52 -27.63
CA ASP A 333 -23.97 25.09 -28.90
C ASP A 333 -25.20 25.93 -29.30
N LEU A 334 -25.43 27.08 -28.66
CA LEU A 334 -26.55 28.01 -28.95
C LEU A 334 -26.09 29.38 -29.49
N LYS A 335 -24.88 29.47 -30.05
CA LYS A 335 -24.40 30.66 -30.78
C LYS A 335 -24.07 30.32 -32.23
#